data_AF-A0A9P6DC61-F1
#
_entry.id   AF-A0A9P6DC61-F1
#
_cell.length_a   1.000
_cell.length_b   1.000
_cell.length_c   1.000
_cell.angle_alpha   90.00
_cell.angle_beta   90.00
_cell.angle_gamma   90.00
#
_symmetry.space_group_name_H-M   'P 1'
#
loop_
_entity.id
_entity.type
_entity.pdbx_description
1 polymer ?
#
loop_
_entity_poly.entity_id
_entity_poly.type
_entity_poly.pdbx_seq_one_letter_code
_entity_poly.pdbx_strand_id
1 'polypeptide(L)'
;MIVHNIVGRLSEFRLFATRPAKRIDTVAQPANLLASLPLELLTLVLAKLELRDLRRARSSCRSLHNASKLRIIWLGFFRQLSDSYVIPIIPPRPLASYNATALESMVIQWICVDHGWSSCSIRQQPPRQRIRCLEWRDTPFTLIEGSRWLLTTHQCGSVLAHELDSPSLDMGTCVLI
;
A
#
# COMPACT_ATOMS: atom_id res chain seq x y z
N MET A 1 -24.94 4.70 12.05
CA MET A 1 -23.50 4.93 11.79
C MET A 1 -23.38 5.38 10.34
N ILE A 2 -23.06 6.65 10.13
CA ILE A 2 -23.25 7.35 8.86
C ILE A 2 -22.10 6.98 7.91
N VAL A 3 -22.42 6.25 6.84
CA VAL A 3 -21.50 5.94 5.75
C VAL A 3 -21.52 7.11 4.78
N HIS A 4 -20.63 8.09 4.94
CA HIS A 4 -20.40 9.08 3.90
C HIS A 4 -19.41 8.53 2.87
N ASN A 5 -20.03 8.07 1.80
CA ASN A 5 -19.48 7.62 0.54
C ASN A 5 -18.87 8.82 -0.22
N ILE A 6 -17.54 8.91 -0.29
CA ILE A 6 -16.84 9.76 -1.27
C ILE A 6 -15.63 8.98 -1.79
N VAL A 7 -15.87 8.04 -2.71
CA VAL A 7 -14.85 7.59 -3.66
C VAL A 7 -15.48 7.64 -5.05
N GLY A 8 -15.44 8.83 -5.63
CA GLY A 8 -15.69 9.03 -7.04
C GLY A 8 -14.44 8.64 -7.84
N ARG A 9 -14.65 7.77 -8.83
CA ARG A 9 -13.82 7.53 -10.02
C ARG A 9 -12.53 6.73 -9.86
N LEU A 10 -12.69 5.41 -9.82
CA LEU A 10 -11.83 4.50 -10.58
C LEU A 10 -12.68 3.40 -11.22
N SER A 11 -13.45 3.77 -12.23
CA SER A 11 -14.10 2.82 -13.13
C SER A 11 -13.94 3.31 -14.56
N GLU A 12 -13.05 2.67 -15.31
CA GLU A 12 -13.34 2.16 -16.66
C GLU A 12 -12.12 1.41 -17.23
N PHE A 13 -12.24 0.08 -17.20
CA PHE A 13 -11.46 -0.85 -18.00
C PHE A 13 -12.13 -0.97 -19.38
N ARG A 14 -11.46 -0.62 -20.48
CA ARG A 14 -11.62 -1.29 -21.78
C ARG A 14 -10.33 -1.29 -22.59
N LEU A 15 -10.18 -2.41 -23.29
CA LEU A 15 -9.02 -2.91 -24.03
C LEU A 15 -8.73 -2.13 -25.33
N PHE A 16 -7.49 -2.34 -25.75
CA PHE A 16 -6.76 -1.93 -26.95
C PHE A 16 -7.54 -1.61 -28.23
N ALA A 17 -7.00 -0.58 -28.90
CA ALA A 17 -7.27 -0.13 -30.25
C ALA A 17 -6.92 -1.16 -31.34
N THR A 18 -7.48 -0.98 -32.54
CA THR A 18 -6.72 -1.05 -33.79
C THR A 18 -7.41 -0.22 -34.89
N ARG A 19 -6.65 0.65 -35.58
CA ARG A 19 -6.72 0.86 -37.03
C ARG A 19 -5.48 1.64 -37.51
N PRO A 20 -5.06 1.44 -38.78
CA PRO A 20 -3.65 1.55 -39.18
C PRO A 20 -3.24 2.93 -39.67
N ALA A 21 -1.91 3.07 -39.73
CA ALA A 21 -1.13 4.26 -40.01
C ALA A 21 -1.37 4.88 -41.40
N LYS A 22 -1.50 6.20 -41.43
CA LYS A 22 -1.14 7.04 -42.58
C LYS A 22 0.19 7.72 -42.27
N ARG A 23 1.20 7.39 -43.07
CA ARG A 23 2.58 7.87 -43.02
C ARG A 23 2.66 9.28 -43.62
N ILE A 24 3.08 10.28 -42.85
CA ILE A 24 3.61 11.56 -43.36
C ILE A 24 4.72 12.06 -42.41
N ASP A 25 5.92 12.09 -42.98
CA ASP A 25 7.06 12.99 -42.84
C ASP A 25 7.76 13.24 -41.48
N THR A 26 9.09 13.23 -41.61
CA THR A 26 10.13 13.57 -40.63
C THR A 26 9.86 14.88 -39.90
N VAL A 27 9.40 14.77 -38.65
CA VAL A 27 9.44 15.85 -37.66
C VAL A 27 10.70 15.64 -36.82
N ALA A 28 11.56 16.65 -36.76
CA ALA A 28 12.70 16.71 -35.86
C ALA A 28 12.25 16.28 -34.45
N GLN A 29 12.92 15.28 -33.87
CA GLN A 29 12.61 14.84 -32.51
C GLN A 29 12.57 16.07 -31.60
N PRO A 30 11.47 16.31 -30.85
CA PRO A 30 11.55 17.28 -29.78
C PRO A 30 12.59 16.74 -28.80
N ALA A 31 13.72 17.45 -28.68
CA ALA A 31 14.67 17.20 -27.61
C ALA A 31 13.85 17.08 -26.32
N ASN A 32 14.02 15.98 -25.58
CA ASN A 32 13.22 15.64 -24.42
C ASN A 32 13.32 16.76 -23.36
N LEU A 33 12.49 17.79 -23.50
CA LEU A 33 12.60 19.09 -22.80
C LEU A 33 12.50 18.90 -21.29
N LEU A 34 11.74 17.89 -20.87
CA LEU A 34 11.62 17.44 -19.49
C LEU A 34 12.93 16.85 -18.96
N ALA A 35 13.63 16.02 -19.73
CA ALA A 35 14.87 15.37 -19.28
C ALA A 35 16.06 16.33 -19.18
N SER A 36 15.99 17.49 -19.85
CA SER A 36 16.96 18.58 -19.75
C SER A 36 16.71 19.55 -18.59
N LEU A 37 15.60 19.42 -17.87
CA LEU A 37 15.34 20.27 -16.71
C LEU A 37 16.29 19.94 -15.55
N PRO A 38 16.66 20.95 -14.72
CA PRO A 38 17.31 20.73 -13.44
C PRO A 38 16.57 19.72 -12.57
N LEU A 39 17.32 19.00 -11.74
CA LEU A 39 16.79 17.94 -10.89
C LEU A 39 15.67 18.44 -9.97
N GLU A 40 15.79 19.67 -9.47
CA GLU A 40 14.83 20.31 -8.58
C GLU A 40 13.47 20.47 -9.27
N LEU A 41 13.46 20.97 -10.52
CA LEU A 41 12.24 21.15 -11.30
C LEU A 41 11.62 19.81 -11.70
N LEU A 42 12.46 18.84 -12.09
CA LEU A 42 12.01 17.46 -12.33
C LEU A 42 11.32 16.88 -11.10
N THR A 43 11.90 17.08 -9.93
CA THR A 43 11.36 16.57 -8.67
C THR A 43 10.02 17.19 -8.35
N LEU A 44 9.86 18.50 -8.55
CA LEU A 44 8.59 19.20 -8.35
C LEU A 44 7.51 18.69 -9.29
N VAL A 45 7.83 18.46 -10.57
CA VAL A 45 6.89 17.89 -11.55
C VAL A 45 6.50 16.47 -11.15
N LEU A 46 7.48 15.62 -10.84
CA LEU A 46 7.24 14.23 -10.46
C LEU A 46 6.44 14.09 -9.15
N ALA A 47 6.64 15.00 -8.20
CA ALA A 47 5.91 15.01 -6.93
C ALA A 47 4.42 15.37 -7.07
N LYS A 48 3.99 15.84 -8.25
CA LYS A 48 2.58 16.12 -8.57
C LYS A 48 1.90 15.00 -9.36
N LEU A 49 2.65 13.99 -9.81
CA LEU A 49 2.09 12.88 -10.56
C LEU A 49 1.38 11.89 -9.65
N GLU A 50 0.36 11.23 -10.18
CA GLU A 50 -0.18 10.02 -9.56
C GLU A 50 0.82 8.86 -9.68
N LEU A 51 0.68 7.83 -8.83
CA LEU A 51 1.60 6.69 -8.81
C LEU A 51 1.71 6.00 -10.19
N ARG A 52 0.59 5.88 -10.91
CA ARG A 52 0.57 5.29 -12.25
C ARG A 52 1.45 6.06 -13.23
N ASP A 53 1.34 7.37 -13.22
CA ASP A 53 2.08 8.22 -14.14
C ASP A 53 3.54 8.39 -13.71
N LEU A 54 3.83 8.38 -12.40
CA LEU A 54 5.19 8.29 -11.89
C LEU A 54 5.89 7.02 -12.39
N ARG A 55 5.21 5.86 -12.36
CA ARG A 55 5.76 4.59 -12.87
C ARG A 55 6.04 4.66 -14.37
N ARG A 56 5.15 5.27 -15.15
CA ARG A 56 5.35 5.50 -16.60
C ARG A 56 6.53 6.43 -16.85
N ALA A 57 6.60 7.56 -16.15
CA ALA A 57 7.70 8.52 -16.25
C ALA A 57 9.05 7.85 -15.94
N ARG A 58 9.09 6.99 -14.91
CA ARG A 58 10.28 6.21 -14.56
C ARG A 58 10.76 5.27 -15.67
N SER A 59 9.85 4.69 -16.44
CA SER A 59 10.21 3.81 -17.57
C SER A 59 10.68 4.56 -18.82
N SER A 60 10.55 5.89 -18.86
CA SER A 60 10.83 6.67 -20.07
C SER A 60 12.29 7.05 -20.26
N CYS A 61 12.99 7.50 -19.20
CA CYS A 61 14.40 7.88 -19.28
C CYS A 61 15.13 7.80 -17.93
N ARG A 62 16.46 7.77 -17.99
CA ARG A 62 17.33 7.63 -16.80
C ARG A 62 17.22 8.81 -15.84
N SER A 63 17.07 10.03 -16.35
CA SER A 63 16.92 11.23 -15.52
C SER A 63 15.65 11.17 -14.68
N LEU A 64 14.51 10.83 -15.31
CA LEU A 64 13.23 10.66 -14.61
C LEU A 64 13.26 9.46 -13.66
N HIS A 65 13.93 8.38 -14.03
CA HIS A 65 14.14 7.25 -13.12
C HIS A 65 14.90 7.65 -11.87
N ASN A 66 16.01 8.36 -12.00
CA ASN A 66 16.81 8.81 -10.87
C ASN A 66 16.05 9.83 -10.01
N ALA A 67 15.39 10.81 -10.64
CA ALA A 67 14.58 11.80 -9.93
C ALA A 67 13.42 11.13 -9.18
N SER A 68 12.74 10.14 -9.76
CA SER A 68 11.63 9.41 -9.13
C SER A 68 12.01 8.68 -7.84
N LYS A 69 13.29 8.39 -7.63
CA LYS A 69 13.80 7.71 -6.43
C LYS A 69 14.09 8.67 -5.28
N LEU A 70 13.93 9.98 -5.47
CA LEU A 70 14.21 10.95 -4.43
C LEU A 70 13.22 10.79 -3.28
N ARG A 71 13.77 10.84 -2.06
CA ARG A 71 13.02 10.68 -0.81
C ARG A 71 11.83 11.64 -0.70
N ILE A 72 11.98 12.87 -1.18
CA ILE A 72 10.95 13.90 -1.08
C ILE A 72 9.67 13.53 -1.85
N ILE A 73 9.79 12.82 -2.98
CA ILE A 73 8.66 12.35 -3.77
C ILE A 73 7.84 11.37 -2.94
N TRP A 74 8.51 10.34 -2.39
CA TRP A 74 7.84 9.32 -1.59
C TRP A 74 7.30 9.83 -0.25
N LEU A 75 7.92 10.87 0.32
CA LEU A 75 7.34 11.58 1.48
C LEU A 75 6.03 12.28 1.11
N GLY A 76 5.97 12.88 -0.08
CA GLY A 76 4.75 13.47 -0.62
C GLY A 76 3.64 12.44 -0.74
N PHE A 77 3.92 11.29 -1.36
CA PHE A 77 2.97 10.18 -1.46
C PHE A 77 2.53 9.65 -0.10
N PHE A 78 3.46 9.48 0.85
CA PHE A 78 3.12 9.01 2.19
C PHE A 78 2.16 9.96 2.89
N ARG A 79 2.39 11.28 2.80
CA ARG A 79 1.51 12.30 3.40
C ARG A 79 0.13 12.26 2.77
N GLN A 80 0.05 12.30 1.43
CA GLN A 80 -1.22 12.19 0.71
C GLN A 80 -1.99 10.93 1.09
N LEU A 81 -1.28 9.80 1.19
CA LEU A 81 -1.87 8.54 1.62
C LEU A 81 -2.39 8.65 3.06
N SER A 82 -1.56 9.09 4.01
CA SER A 82 -1.96 9.24 5.41
C SER A 82 -3.15 10.19 5.59
N ASP A 83 -3.21 11.28 4.82
CA ASP A 83 -4.29 12.27 4.85
C ASP A 83 -5.61 11.71 4.29
N SER A 84 -5.56 10.65 3.48
CA SER A 84 -6.75 9.99 2.93
C SER A 84 -7.45 9.04 3.91
N TYR A 85 -6.76 8.62 4.98
CA TYR A 85 -7.35 7.75 6.01
C TYR A 85 -7.96 8.56 7.15
N VAL A 86 -9.07 8.05 7.70
CA VAL A 86 -9.69 8.60 8.92
C VAL A 86 -8.74 8.49 10.12
N ILE A 87 -7.99 7.38 10.19
CA ILE A 87 -6.95 7.17 11.19
C ILE A 87 -5.60 7.26 10.46
N PRO A 88 -4.70 8.19 10.86
CA PRO A 88 -3.42 8.36 10.21
C PRO A 88 -2.59 7.06 10.20
N ILE A 89 -1.92 6.79 9.09
CA ILE A 89 -1.00 5.66 9.01
C ILE A 89 0.19 5.94 9.93
N ILE A 90 0.39 5.09 10.93
CA ILE A 90 1.55 5.15 11.81
C ILE A 90 2.63 4.24 11.23
N PRO A 91 3.77 4.79 10.74
CA PRO A 91 4.85 3.96 10.24
C PRO A 91 5.52 3.20 11.40
N PRO A 92 6.04 1.97 11.17
CA PRO A 92 6.67 1.15 12.21
C PRO A 92 7.89 1.79 12.89
N ARG A 93 8.51 2.77 12.23
CA ARG A 93 9.64 3.54 12.73
C ARG A 93 9.44 5.01 12.38
N PRO A 94 10.14 5.96 13.03
CA PRO A 94 10.06 7.37 12.65
C PRO A 94 10.42 7.57 11.18
N LEU A 95 9.64 8.41 10.46
CA LEU A 95 9.87 8.67 9.03
C LEU A 95 11.31 9.11 8.75
N ALA A 96 11.94 9.86 9.66
CA ALA A 96 13.32 10.33 9.55
C ALA A 96 14.35 9.19 9.42
N SER A 97 14.06 8.00 9.96
CA SER A 97 14.96 6.84 9.89
C SER A 97 14.94 6.12 8.53
N TYR A 98 13.96 6.39 7.68
CA TYR A 98 13.86 5.74 6.37
C TYR A 98 14.77 6.43 5.36
N ASN A 99 15.66 5.67 4.72
CA ASN A 99 16.29 6.12 3.49
C ASN A 99 15.26 6.15 2.34
N ALA A 100 15.64 6.71 1.18
CA ALA A 100 14.72 6.88 0.06
C ALA A 100 14.10 5.56 -0.43
N THR A 101 14.92 4.52 -0.54
CA THR A 101 14.49 3.19 -1.02
C THR A 101 13.56 2.50 -0.02
N ALA A 102 13.90 2.52 1.27
CA ALA A 102 13.06 1.95 2.31
C ALA A 102 11.70 2.66 2.39
N LEU A 103 11.68 3.98 2.21
CA LEU A 103 10.44 4.76 2.16
C LEU A 103 9.59 4.38 0.93
N GLU A 104 10.21 4.32 -0.26
CA GLU A 104 9.56 3.87 -1.50
C GLU A 104 8.90 2.49 -1.31
N SER A 105 9.65 1.52 -0.79
CA SER A 105 9.13 0.18 -0.52
C SER A 105 7.95 0.19 0.45
N MET A 106 8.03 0.94 1.54
CA MET A 106 6.95 1.04 2.53
C MET A 106 5.69 1.66 1.91
N VAL A 107 5.82 2.77 1.18
CA VAL A 107 4.68 3.45 0.54
C VAL A 107 4.03 2.53 -0.50
N ILE A 108 4.81 1.86 -1.34
CA ILE A 108 4.28 0.90 -2.32
C ILE A 108 3.55 -0.24 -1.61
N GLN A 109 4.12 -0.78 -0.52
CA GLN A 109 3.49 -1.84 0.26
C GLN A 109 2.11 -1.40 0.78
N TRP A 110 2.01 -0.20 1.36
CA TRP A 110 0.73 0.33 1.82
C TRP A 110 -0.29 0.48 0.71
N ILE A 111 0.11 1.02 -0.44
CA ILE A 111 -0.79 1.17 -1.60
C ILE A 111 -1.26 -0.18 -2.12
N CYS A 112 -0.39 -1.19 -2.16
CA CYS A 112 -0.76 -2.55 -2.53
C CYS A 112 -1.75 -3.17 -1.52
N VAL A 113 -1.53 -2.94 -0.23
CA VAL A 113 -2.42 -3.40 0.84
C VAL A 113 -3.80 -2.74 0.70
N ASP A 114 -3.85 -1.42 0.54
CA ASP A 114 -5.08 -0.65 0.34
C ASP A 114 -5.88 -1.12 -0.88
N HIS A 115 -5.20 -1.29 -2.01
CA HIS A 115 -5.82 -1.84 -3.21
C HIS A 115 -6.31 -3.28 -2.98
N GLY A 116 -5.55 -4.09 -2.23
CA GLY A 116 -5.95 -5.43 -1.82
C GLY A 116 -7.28 -5.40 -1.06
N TRP A 117 -7.40 -4.54 -0.04
CA TRP A 117 -8.61 -4.38 0.78
C TRP A 117 -9.81 -3.82 0.00
N SER A 118 -9.57 -2.84 -0.86
CA SER A 118 -10.61 -2.18 -1.64
C SER A 118 -11.11 -3.03 -2.82
N SER A 119 -10.27 -3.91 -3.35
CA SER A 119 -10.68 -4.86 -4.38
C SER A 119 -11.58 -5.94 -3.76
N CYS A 120 -12.80 -6.09 -4.29
CA CYS A 120 -13.73 -7.16 -3.89
C CYS A 120 -13.15 -8.59 -4.02
N SER A 121 -11.93 -8.74 -4.56
CA SER A 121 -11.19 -9.98 -4.62
C SER A 121 -10.66 -10.51 -3.29
N ILE A 122 -10.76 -9.81 -2.15
CA ILE A 122 -10.46 -10.44 -0.85
C ILE A 122 -11.41 -11.62 -0.56
N ARG A 123 -12.64 -11.60 -1.08
CA ARG A 123 -13.51 -12.79 -1.02
C ARG A 123 -13.08 -13.90 -1.98
N GLN A 124 -12.29 -13.57 -3.00
CA GLN A 124 -11.83 -14.49 -4.05
C GLN A 124 -10.41 -15.03 -3.78
N GLN A 125 -9.60 -14.34 -2.98
CA GLN A 125 -8.29 -14.84 -2.55
C GLN A 125 -8.47 -15.54 -1.19
N PRO A 126 -8.16 -16.85 -1.09
CA PRO A 126 -8.21 -17.52 0.19
C PRO A 126 -7.23 -16.83 1.15
N PRO A 127 -7.60 -16.66 2.43
CA PRO A 127 -6.67 -16.16 3.44
C PRO A 127 -5.40 -17.01 3.40
N ARG A 128 -4.23 -16.35 3.48
CA ARG A 128 -2.90 -16.99 3.36
C ARG A 128 -2.72 -18.17 4.33
N GLN A 129 -3.41 -18.10 5.47
CA GLN A 129 -3.43 -19.13 6.48
C GLN A 129 -4.84 -19.20 7.07
N ARG A 130 -5.35 -20.42 7.26
CA ARG A 130 -6.53 -20.68 8.08
C ARG A 130 -6.08 -21.47 9.28
N ILE A 131 -6.32 -20.92 10.46
CA ILE A 131 -5.99 -21.60 11.70
C ILE A 131 -7.25 -22.35 12.11
N ARG A 132 -7.18 -23.68 12.08
CA ARG A 132 -8.28 -24.56 12.46
C ARG A 132 -7.94 -25.16 13.81
N CYS A 133 -8.33 -24.47 14.89
CA CYS A 133 -8.31 -25.04 16.22
C CYS A 133 -9.71 -25.56 16.56
N LEU A 134 -9.85 -26.87 16.73
CA LEU A 134 -11.13 -27.48 17.08
C LEU A 134 -11.59 -27.11 18.50
N GLU A 135 -10.64 -26.77 19.37
CA GLU A 135 -10.91 -26.36 20.75
C GLU A 135 -11.57 -24.98 20.83
N TRP A 136 -11.45 -24.15 19.79
CA TRP A 136 -11.97 -22.78 19.77
C TRP A 136 -13.38 -22.64 19.23
N ARG A 137 -14.04 -23.75 18.86
CA ARG A 137 -15.32 -23.73 18.14
C ARG A 137 -16.39 -22.90 18.87
N ASP A 138 -16.37 -22.92 20.20
CA ASP A 138 -17.29 -22.19 21.08
C ASP A 138 -16.58 -21.25 22.07
N THR A 139 -15.29 -20.95 21.84
CA THR A 139 -14.51 -20.11 22.76
C THR A 139 -14.65 -18.64 22.36
N PRO A 140 -15.13 -17.76 23.26
CA PRO A 140 -15.14 -16.33 22.98
C PRO A 140 -13.71 -15.82 22.84
N PHE A 141 -13.50 -14.98 21.83
CA PHE A 141 -12.21 -14.39 21.53
C PHE A 141 -12.36 -12.89 21.29
N THR A 142 -11.30 -12.14 21.55
CA THR A 142 -11.20 -10.72 21.21
C THR A 142 -9.83 -10.43 20.63
N LEU A 143 -9.81 -9.66 19.54
CA LEU A 143 -8.57 -9.15 18.96
C LEU A 143 -8.24 -7.83 19.63
N ILE A 144 -7.05 -7.70 20.21
CA ILE A 144 -6.62 -6.40 20.71
C ILE A 144 -6.38 -5.49 19.50
N GLU A 145 -7.15 -4.40 19.42
CA GLU A 145 -7.12 -3.45 18.31
C GLU A 145 -5.70 -2.93 18.05
N GLY A 146 -5.28 -2.95 16.78
CA GLY A 146 -3.95 -2.51 16.37
C GLY A 146 -2.79 -3.41 16.80
N SER A 147 -3.08 -4.61 17.35
CA SER A 147 -2.06 -5.53 17.83
C SER A 147 -1.95 -6.81 17.00
N ARG A 148 -0.94 -7.62 17.34
CA ARG A 148 -0.73 -8.99 16.85
C ARG A 148 -1.28 -10.07 17.79
N TRP A 149 -2.04 -9.69 18.80
CA TRP A 149 -2.47 -10.58 19.88
C TRP A 149 -3.97 -10.86 19.80
N LEU A 150 -4.30 -12.14 19.73
CA LEU A 150 -5.65 -12.64 19.87
C LEU A 150 -5.82 -13.17 21.30
N LEU A 151 -6.79 -12.65 22.03
CA LEU A 151 -7.13 -13.15 23.36
C LEU A 151 -8.26 -14.16 23.25
N THR A 152 -8.12 -15.31 23.91
CA THR A 152 -9.18 -16.30 24.07
C THR A 152 -9.41 -16.58 25.54
N THR A 153 -10.64 -16.93 25.92
CA THR A 153 -10.90 -17.39 27.29
C THR A 153 -10.49 -18.84 27.44
N HIS A 154 -9.86 -19.17 28.56
CA HIS A 154 -9.49 -20.53 28.92
C HIS A 154 -10.30 -21.00 30.12
N GLN A 155 -10.24 -22.32 30.38
CA GLN A 155 -10.88 -22.93 31.54
C GLN A 155 -10.48 -22.20 32.83
N CYS A 156 -11.43 -22.11 33.76
CA CYS A 156 -11.27 -21.45 35.07
C CYS A 156 -11.12 -19.92 35.04
N GLY A 157 -11.58 -19.25 33.97
CA GLY A 157 -11.61 -17.78 33.90
C GLY A 157 -10.27 -17.13 33.59
N SER A 158 -9.27 -17.90 33.17
CA SER A 158 -8.01 -17.36 32.66
C SER A 158 -8.14 -16.90 31.21
N VAL A 159 -7.20 -16.05 30.76
CA VAL A 159 -7.12 -15.57 29.38
C VAL A 159 -5.82 -16.05 28.76
N LEU A 160 -5.91 -16.58 27.54
CA LEU A 160 -4.75 -16.95 26.71
C LEU A 160 -4.50 -15.87 25.67
N ALA A 161 -3.26 -15.43 25.55
CA ALA A 161 -2.80 -14.55 24.49
C ALA A 161 -2.09 -15.37 23.41
N HIS A 162 -2.61 -15.31 22.18
CA HIS A 162 -2.03 -15.97 21.02
C HIS A 162 -1.38 -14.94 20.10
N GLU A 163 -0.15 -15.18 19.69
CA GLU A 163 0.58 -14.33 18.73
C GLU A 163 0.21 -14.71 17.29
N LEU A 164 -0.46 -13.82 16.56
CA LEU A 164 -0.98 -14.08 15.21
C LEU A 164 0.11 -14.30 14.15
N ASP A 165 1.33 -13.82 14.42
CA ASP A 165 2.48 -14.02 13.53
C ASP A 165 3.17 -15.38 13.76
N SER A 166 2.76 -16.13 14.79
CA SER A 166 3.30 -17.47 15.06
C SER A 166 2.78 -18.49 14.02
N PRO A 167 3.64 -19.41 13.53
CA PRO A 167 3.22 -20.43 12.58
C PRO A 167 2.14 -21.37 13.14
N SER A 168 2.03 -21.49 14.46
CA SER A 168 0.97 -22.20 15.17
C SER A 168 0.44 -21.35 16.34
N LEU A 169 -0.86 -21.42 16.62
CA LEU A 169 -1.47 -20.76 17.79
C LEU A 169 -1.63 -21.71 18.99
N ASP A 170 -1.01 -22.89 18.91
CA ASP A 170 -1.23 -24.02 19.81
C ASP A 170 -0.74 -23.78 21.24
N MET A 171 0.16 -22.80 21.43
CA MET A 171 0.60 -22.36 22.76
C MET A 171 0.28 -20.89 22.97
N GLY A 172 -0.97 -20.61 23.36
CA GLY A 172 -1.30 -19.32 23.94
C GLY A 172 -0.53 -19.12 25.24
N THR A 173 -0.03 -17.91 25.49
CA THR A 173 0.57 -17.56 26.77
C THR A 173 -0.55 -17.23 27.75
N CYS A 174 -0.62 -17.93 28.89
CA CYS A 174 -1.53 -17.56 29.98
C CYS A 174 -1.19 -16.16 30.49
N VAL A 175 -2.15 -15.25 30.44
CA VAL A 175 -2.05 -13.93 31.04
C VAL A 175 -2.96 -13.94 32.27
N LEU A 176 -2.36 -13.81 33.45
CA LEU A 176 -3.10 -13.57 34.69
C LEU A 176 -3.51 -12.10 34.70
N ILE A 177 -4.80 -11.84 34.84
CA ILE A 177 -5.38 -10.51 35.02
C ILE A 177 -5.68 -10.32 36.50
#